data_AF-A0A2S9FQS2-F1
#
_entry.id   AF-A0A2S9FQS2-F1
#
_cell.length_a   1.000
_cell.length_b   1.000
_cell.length_c   1.000
_cell.angle_alpha   90.00
_cell.angle_beta   90.00
_cell.angle_gamma   90.00
#
_symmetry.space_group_name_H-M   'P 1'
#
loop_
_entity.id
_entity.type
_entity.pdbx_description
1 polymer ?
#
loop_
_entity_poly.entity_id
_entity_poly.type
_entity_poly.pdbx_seq_one_letter_code
_entity_poly.pdbx_strand_id
1 'polypeptide(L)'
;ATGHLATEGATVRMESTGKVNVYVNGGSAGNSIETTVVQLTADALGANIDDVSAIQGDTAVTPYGAGTQGSRSGPMTAGAVNEAGTILRNQILAIGAQILG
;
A
#
# COMPACT_ATOMS: atom_id res chain seq x y z
N ALA A 1 -5.20 -9.93 -23.56
CA ALA A 1 -5.56 -9.44 -22.21
C ALA A 1 -7.05 -9.15 -22.21
N THR A 2 -7.86 -9.96 -21.53
CA THR A 2 -9.27 -9.65 -21.30
C THR A 2 -9.35 -8.34 -20.55
N GLY A 3 -9.93 -7.31 -21.18
CA GLY A 3 -10.01 -5.95 -20.66
C GLY A 3 -10.89 -5.85 -19.42
N HIS A 4 -10.39 -6.32 -18.28
CA HIS A 4 -11.01 -6.03 -17.00
C HIS A 4 -10.60 -4.60 -16.61
N LEU A 5 -11.55 -3.66 -16.73
CA LEU A 5 -11.48 -2.31 -16.17
C LEU A 5 -11.60 -2.37 -14.64
N ALA A 6 -10.79 -3.22 -13.99
CA ALA A 6 -10.85 -3.41 -12.55
C ALA A 6 -10.11 -2.28 -11.84
N THR A 7 -10.30 -2.20 -10.54
CA THR A 7 -9.50 -1.35 -9.65
C THR A 7 -8.28 -2.13 -9.16
N GLU A 8 -7.32 -1.43 -8.58
CA GLU A 8 -6.36 -2.05 -7.66
C GLU A 8 -6.70 -1.57 -6.25
N GLY A 9 -6.36 -2.37 -5.24
CA GLY A 9 -6.62 -2.04 -3.85
C GLY A 9 -5.34 -2.12 -3.03
N ALA A 10 -5.29 -1.34 -1.96
CA ALA A 10 -4.24 -1.42 -0.96
C ALA A 10 -4.85 -1.36 0.44
N THR A 11 -4.24 -2.07 1.39
CA THR A 11 -4.45 -1.84 2.82
C THR A 11 -3.11 -1.48 3.43
N VAL A 12 -3.05 -0.42 4.23
CA VAL A 12 -1.86 -0.04 4.98
C VAL A 12 -2.18 -0.19 6.45
N ARG A 13 -1.35 -0.94 7.18
CA ARG A 13 -1.54 -1.21 8.61
C ARG A 13 -0.26 -0.89 9.38
N MET A 14 -0.39 -0.06 10.39
CA MET A 14 0.65 0.12 11.41
C MET A 14 0.42 -0.89 12.53
N GLU A 15 1.48 -1.61 12.90
CA GLU A 15 1.49 -2.51 14.05
C GLU A 15 1.76 -1.73 15.34
N SER A 16 1.44 -2.30 16.51
CA SER A 16 1.71 -1.67 17.80
C SER A 16 3.19 -1.36 18.08
N THR A 17 4.10 -1.98 17.33
CA THR A 17 5.55 -1.73 17.37
C THR A 17 5.98 -0.50 16.57
N GLY A 18 5.07 0.11 15.79
CA GLY A 18 5.36 1.19 14.85
C GLY A 18 5.79 0.72 13.45
N LYS A 19 6.06 -0.57 13.26
CA LYS A 19 6.31 -1.16 11.93
C LYS A 19 5.05 -1.12 11.08
N VAL A 20 5.21 -1.02 9.77
CA VAL A 20 4.11 -0.85 8.82
C VAL A 20 4.11 -1.98 7.80
N ASN A 21 2.93 -2.54 7.56
CA ASN A 21 2.67 -3.52 6.52
C ASN A 21 1.75 -2.91 5.45
N VAL A 22 2.16 -2.99 4.19
CA VAL A 22 1.33 -2.67 3.03
C VAL A 22 0.89 -3.96 2.33
N TYR A 23 -0.42 -4.13 2.19
CA TYR A 23 -1.06 -5.28 1.58
C TYR A 23 -1.57 -4.87 0.23
N VAL A 24 -1.05 -5.48 -0.82
CA VAL A 24 -1.47 -5.23 -2.20
C VAL A 24 -1.77 -6.55 -2.87
N ASN A 25 -2.67 -6.52 -3.83
CA ASN A 25 -2.98 -7.70 -4.61
C ASN A 25 -1.73 -8.21 -5.36
N GLY A 26 -1.80 -9.48 -5.76
CA GLY A 26 -0.72 -10.15 -6.48
C GLY A 26 -0.43 -9.52 -7.84
N GLY A 27 0.77 -9.81 -8.36
CA GLY A 27 1.10 -9.45 -9.73
C GLY A 27 2.53 -9.00 -9.96
N SER A 28 3.42 -8.95 -8.97
CA SER A 28 4.82 -8.76 -9.33
C SER A 28 5.29 -9.91 -10.22
N ALA A 29 5.73 -9.56 -11.41
CA ALA A 29 6.23 -10.49 -12.42
C ALA A 29 7.67 -10.12 -12.81
N GLY A 30 8.43 -9.56 -11.85
CA GLY A 30 9.77 -9.00 -12.07
C GLY A 30 9.79 -7.50 -12.39
N ASN A 31 8.66 -6.81 -12.23
CA ASN A 31 8.54 -5.36 -12.39
C ASN A 31 8.63 -4.57 -11.07
N SER A 32 8.97 -5.26 -9.96
CA SER A 32 9.31 -4.66 -8.66
C SER A 32 8.18 -3.82 -8.03
N ILE A 33 6.93 -4.27 -8.17
CA ILE A 33 5.79 -3.63 -7.51
C ILE A 33 5.91 -3.73 -5.99
N GLU A 34 6.33 -4.88 -5.46
CA GLU A 34 6.62 -5.11 -4.05
C GLU A 34 7.59 -4.08 -3.45
N THR A 35 8.63 -3.71 -4.20
CA THR A 35 9.59 -2.68 -3.77
C THR A 35 8.99 -1.28 -3.86
N THR A 36 8.24 -1.02 -4.93
CA THR A 36 7.64 0.30 -5.19
C THR A 36 6.61 0.65 -4.13
N VAL A 37 5.77 -0.30 -3.71
CA VAL A 37 4.72 -0.03 -2.70
C VAL A 37 5.29 0.24 -1.32
N VAL A 38 6.45 -0.35 -0.99
CA VAL A 38 7.19 -0.05 0.24
C VAL A 38 7.65 1.40 0.24
N GLN A 39 8.28 1.87 -0.84
CA GLN A 39 8.71 3.27 -0.99
C GLN A 39 7.54 4.25 -0.89
N LEU A 40 6.46 3.99 -1.64
CA LEU A 40 5.27 4.84 -1.63
C LEU A 40 4.60 4.90 -0.25
N THR A 41 4.56 3.79 0.47
CA THR A 41 4.00 3.74 1.82
C THR A 41 4.86 4.52 2.81
N ALA A 42 6.19 4.36 2.74
CA ALA A 42 7.13 5.11 3.56
C ALA A 42 6.95 6.63 3.35
N ASP A 43 6.89 7.07 2.08
CA ASP A 43 6.67 8.48 1.73
C ASP A 43 5.31 9.00 2.20
N ALA A 44 4.24 8.22 1.99
CA ALA A 44 2.90 8.60 2.38
C ALA A 44 2.81 8.86 3.89
N LEU A 45 3.43 8.01 4.69
CA LEU A 45 3.41 8.09 6.16
C LEU A 45 4.51 8.98 6.75
N GLY A 46 5.57 9.28 5.99
CA GLY A 46 6.80 9.87 6.53
C GLY A 46 7.58 8.90 7.43
N ALA A 47 7.48 7.59 7.17
CA ALA A 47 8.12 6.53 7.95
C ALA A 47 9.53 6.20 7.43
N ASN A 48 10.37 5.59 8.28
CA ASN A 48 11.60 4.97 7.81
C ASN A 48 11.25 3.78 6.91
N ILE A 49 11.84 3.71 5.72
CA ILE A 49 11.58 2.64 4.75
C ILE A 49 11.92 1.25 5.30
N ASP A 50 12.93 1.14 6.17
CA ASP A 50 13.34 -0.12 6.80
C ASP A 50 12.28 -0.68 7.77
N ASP A 51 11.31 0.14 8.17
CA ASP A 51 10.18 -0.25 9.01
C ASP A 51 8.93 -0.61 8.20
N VAL A 52 8.99 -0.55 6.88
CA VAL A 52 7.87 -0.83 5.97
C VAL A 52 8.11 -2.15 5.24
N SER A 53 7.11 -3.03 5.25
CA SER A 53 7.14 -4.33 4.56
C SER A 53 5.89 -4.53 3.71
N ALA A 54 6.01 -5.30 2.63
CA ALA A 54 4.90 -5.62 1.74
C ALA A 54 4.42 -7.07 1.92
N ILE A 55 3.10 -7.25 1.89
CA ILE A 55 2.44 -8.54 1.70
C ILE A 55 1.75 -8.47 0.34
N GLN A 56 2.15 -9.36 -0.58
CA GLN A 56 1.64 -9.36 -1.95
C GLN A 56 1.11 -10.74 -2.35
N GLY A 57 -0.07 -10.76 -2.99
CA GLY A 57 -0.58 -11.95 -3.66
C GLY A 57 -1.28 -12.99 -2.79
N ASP A 58 -1.42 -12.73 -1.49
CA ASP A 58 -2.22 -13.57 -0.61
C ASP A 58 -3.69 -13.13 -0.64
N THR A 59 -4.52 -13.87 -1.37
CA THR A 59 -5.95 -13.58 -1.52
C THR A 59 -6.77 -13.64 -0.23
N ALA A 60 -6.22 -14.19 0.87
CA ALA A 60 -6.90 -14.22 2.16
C ALA A 60 -6.82 -12.87 2.90
N VAL A 61 -5.80 -12.07 2.61
CA VAL A 61 -5.49 -10.83 3.36
C VAL A 61 -5.30 -9.59 2.50
N THR A 62 -5.15 -9.75 1.19
CA THR A 62 -4.99 -8.64 0.25
C THR A 62 -6.33 -8.27 -0.37
N PRO A 63 -6.59 -6.97 -0.63
CA PRO A 63 -7.81 -6.55 -1.32
C PRO A 63 -7.84 -7.09 -2.75
N TYR A 64 -9.04 -7.15 -3.34
CA TYR A 64 -9.18 -7.53 -4.75
C TYR A 64 -8.47 -6.53 -5.68
N GLY A 65 -7.84 -7.05 -6.74
CA GLY A 65 -7.27 -6.25 -7.82
C GLY A 65 -7.22 -7.07 -9.11
N ALA A 66 -7.09 -6.40 -10.27
CA ALA A 66 -7.08 -7.10 -11.55
C ALA A 66 -5.80 -7.90 -11.80
N GLY A 67 -4.75 -7.60 -11.04
CA GLY A 67 -3.42 -8.15 -11.24
C GLY A 67 -2.65 -7.50 -12.38
N THR A 68 -1.48 -8.06 -12.68
CA THR A 68 -0.53 -7.43 -13.60
C THR A 68 -0.87 -7.65 -15.07
N GLN A 69 -1.21 -6.56 -15.73
CA GLN A 69 -1.45 -6.49 -17.17
C GLN A 69 -1.40 -5.04 -17.66
N GLY A 70 -1.28 -4.83 -18.97
CA GLY A 70 -1.52 -3.53 -19.62
C GLY A 70 -0.73 -2.34 -19.04
N SER A 71 0.43 -2.60 -18.43
CA SER A 71 1.27 -1.60 -17.75
C SER A 71 0.57 -0.75 -16.68
N ARG A 72 -0.56 -1.22 -16.14
CA ARG A 72 -1.37 -0.45 -15.18
C ARG A 72 -1.01 -0.71 -13.71
N SER A 73 -0.28 -1.79 -13.41
CA SER A 73 0.04 -2.18 -12.02
C SER A 73 0.72 -1.05 -11.26
N GLY A 74 1.69 -0.37 -11.86
CA GLY A 74 2.39 0.77 -11.26
C GLY A 74 1.44 1.91 -10.87
N PRO A 75 0.84 2.62 -11.85
CA PRO A 75 0.02 3.79 -11.55
C PRO A 75 -1.22 3.48 -10.70
N MET A 76 -1.89 2.34 -10.94
CA MET A 76 -3.11 2.00 -10.21
C MET A 76 -2.81 1.63 -8.75
N THR A 77 -1.79 0.81 -8.51
CA THR A 77 -1.39 0.46 -7.14
C THR A 77 -0.83 1.67 -6.41
N ALA A 78 -0.11 2.56 -7.11
CA ALA A 78 0.39 3.80 -6.51
C ALA A 78 -0.74 4.71 -6.02
N GLY A 79 -1.80 4.87 -6.81
CA GLY A 79 -3.00 5.60 -6.39
C GLY A 79 -3.64 4.97 -5.14
N ALA A 80 -3.82 3.64 -5.14
CA ALA A 80 -4.41 2.93 -4.01
C ALA A 80 -3.57 3.05 -2.72
N VAL A 81 -2.23 2.93 -2.83
CA VAL A 81 -1.31 3.10 -1.69
C VAL A 81 -1.32 4.53 -1.18
N ASN A 82 -1.34 5.52 -2.07
CA ASN A 82 -1.41 6.93 -1.67
C ASN A 82 -2.71 7.24 -0.92
N GLU A 83 -3.84 6.74 -1.41
CA GLU A 83 -5.15 6.91 -0.75
C GLU A 83 -5.16 6.27 0.64
N ALA A 84 -4.82 4.98 0.73
CA ALA A 84 -4.78 4.25 2.00
C ALA A 84 -3.76 4.86 2.99
N GLY A 85 -2.57 5.22 2.51
CA GLY A 85 -1.53 5.87 3.32
C GLY A 85 -1.95 7.25 3.82
N THR A 86 -2.63 8.06 3.01
CA THR A 86 -3.16 9.36 3.42
C THR A 86 -4.20 9.22 4.51
N ILE A 87 -5.13 8.26 4.37
CA ILE A 87 -6.14 7.96 5.40
C ILE A 87 -5.45 7.60 6.72
N LEU A 88 -4.48 6.68 6.70
CA LEU A 88 -3.76 6.27 7.91
C LEU A 88 -2.94 7.41 8.52
N ARG A 89 -2.24 8.21 7.70
CA ARG A 89 -1.48 9.37 8.17
C ARG A 89 -2.36 10.37 8.89
N ASN A 90 -3.55 10.66 8.35
CA ASN A 90 -4.49 11.57 8.98
C ASN A 90 -4.95 11.06 10.35
N GLN A 91 -5.18 9.76 10.49
CA GLN A 91 -5.51 9.15 11.78
C GLN A 91 -4.34 9.25 12.78
N ILE A 92 -3.11 8.96 12.33
CA ILE A 92 -1.91 9.09 13.17
C ILE A 92 -1.72 10.52 13.65
N LEU A 93 -1.84 11.52 12.75
CA LEU A 93 -1.69 12.92 13.09
C LEU A 93 -2.79 13.40 14.05
N ALA A 94 -4.03 12.95 13.87
CA ALA A 94 -5.12 13.28 14.78
C ALA A 94 -4.87 12.74 16.20
N ILE A 95 -4.39 11.50 16.31
CA ILE A 95 -3.99 10.91 17.60
C ILE A 95 -2.81 11.68 18.20
N GLY A 96 -1.79 11.98 17.40
CA GLY A 96 -0.62 12.75 17.83
C GLY A 96 -0.98 14.14 18.35
N ALA A 97 -1.89 14.86 17.67
CA ALA A 97 -2.39 16.15 18.11
C ALA A 97 -3.10 16.06 19.47
N GLN A 98 -3.92 15.03 19.70
CA GLN A 98 -4.55 14.83 21.01
C GLN A 98 -3.55 14.56 22.14
N ILE A 99 -2.44 13.88 21.85
CA ILE A 99 -1.40 13.56 22.82
C ILE A 99 -0.52 14.77 23.14
N LEU A 100 -0.25 15.63 22.16
CA LEU A 100 0.70 16.74 22.28
C LEU A 100 0.05 18.09 22.67
N GLY A 101 -1.27 18.23 22.54
CA GLY A 101 -2.00 19.48 22.78
C GLY A 101 -1.93 20.45 21.61
#